data_AF-A0A940G2T9-F1
#
_entry.id   AF-A0A940G2T9-F1
#
_cell.length_a   1.000
_cell.length_b   1.000
_cell.length_c   1.000
_cell.angle_alpha   90.00
_cell.angle_beta   90.00
_cell.angle_gamma   90.00
#
_symmetry.space_group_name_H-M   'P 1'
#
loop_
_entity.id
_entity.type
_entity.pdbx_description
1 polymer ?
#
loop_
_entity_poly.entity_id
_entity_poly.type
_entity_poly.pdbx_seq_one_letter_code
_entity_poly.pdbx_strand_id
1 'polypeptide(L)'
;MAEAAPAPVAAPVAAPAKAAAKKPVNPVKLAAAEKRVGELEAEVAELDRQLADPKHMADAGRLAGLGRDREEAARRLEQAEAAWLEMMEG
;
A
#
# COMPACT_ATOMS: atom_id res chain seq x y z
N MET A 1 -23.18 -57.52 -21.33
CA MET A 1 -24.08 -56.72 -20.49
C MET A 1 -23.94 -55.28 -20.96
N ALA A 2 -25.01 -54.73 -21.50
CA ALA A 2 -25.10 -53.35 -21.97
C ALA A 2 -25.31 -52.38 -20.78
N GLU A 3 -25.46 -51.09 -21.09
CA GLU A 3 -25.97 -49.98 -20.25
C GLU A 3 -24.87 -49.04 -19.73
N ALA A 4 -24.58 -47.91 -20.40
CA ALA A 4 -25.31 -46.64 -20.55
C ALA A 4 -24.70 -45.56 -19.62
N ALA A 5 -24.13 -44.53 -20.25
CA ALA A 5 -23.77 -43.28 -19.58
C ALA A 5 -25.04 -42.48 -19.22
N PRO A 6 -24.92 -41.51 -18.30
CA PRO A 6 -25.34 -40.17 -18.69
C PRO A 6 -24.35 -39.06 -18.31
N ALA A 7 -24.53 -37.97 -19.05
CA ALA A 7 -23.67 -36.82 -19.26
C ALA A 7 -23.42 -35.92 -18.03
N PRO A 8 -22.32 -35.14 -18.02
CA PRO A 8 -22.07 -34.13 -16.99
C PRO A 8 -23.05 -32.96 -17.14
N VAL A 9 -23.67 -32.59 -16.03
CA VAL A 9 -24.58 -31.46 -15.90
C VAL A 9 -23.80 -30.16 -16.11
N ALA A 10 -24.13 -29.39 -17.14
CA ALA A 10 -23.53 -28.09 -17.38
C ALA A 10 -23.97 -27.10 -16.29
N ALA A 11 -23.02 -26.58 -15.52
CA ALA A 11 -23.25 -25.51 -14.56
C ALA A 11 -23.60 -24.19 -15.29
N PRO A 12 -24.50 -23.35 -14.73
CA PRO A 12 -24.86 -22.08 -15.34
C PRO A 12 -23.67 -21.13 -15.31
N VAL A 13 -23.30 -20.63 -16.48
CA VAL A 13 -22.23 -19.65 -16.67
C VAL A 13 -22.67 -18.34 -16.00
N ALA A 14 -21.95 -17.93 -14.95
CA ALA A 14 -22.18 -16.66 -14.28
C ALA A 14 -21.99 -15.51 -15.30
N ALA A 15 -23.00 -14.65 -15.44
CA ALA A 15 -22.91 -13.47 -16.28
C ALA A 15 -21.76 -12.57 -15.81
N PRO A 16 -20.97 -11.96 -16.72
CA PRO A 16 -19.87 -11.10 -16.32
C PRO A 16 -20.42 -9.88 -15.58
N ALA A 17 -19.90 -9.64 -14.38
CA ALA A 17 -20.17 -8.42 -13.62
C ALA A 17 -19.81 -7.21 -14.48
N LYS A 18 -20.76 -6.30 -14.69
CA LYS A 18 -20.53 -5.06 -15.42
C LYS A 18 -19.40 -4.29 -14.72
N ALA A 19 -18.30 -4.06 -15.43
CA ALA A 19 -17.22 -3.20 -14.96
C ALA A 19 -17.80 -1.83 -14.58
N ALA A 20 -17.68 -1.47 -13.30
CA ALA A 20 -18.12 -0.16 -12.83
C ALA A 20 -17.32 0.93 -13.55
N ALA A 21 -18.01 1.92 -14.10
CA ALA A 21 -17.38 3.05 -14.77
C ALA A 21 -16.45 3.79 -13.79
N LYS A 22 -15.19 3.95 -14.19
CA LYS A 22 -14.15 4.67 -13.45
C LYS A 22 -14.59 6.11 -13.22
N LYS A 23 -14.72 6.53 -11.95
CA LYS A 23 -15.10 7.91 -11.60
C LYS A 23 -13.86 8.80 -11.71
N PRO A 24 -14.00 10.04 -12.19
CA PRO A 24 -12.88 10.96 -12.26
C PRO A 24 -12.28 11.21 -10.87
N VAL A 25 -10.94 11.24 -10.83
CA VAL A 25 -10.14 11.48 -9.62
C VAL A 25 -10.52 12.81 -8.98
N ASN A 26 -10.69 12.82 -7.65
CA ASN A 26 -10.97 14.05 -6.92
C ASN A 26 -9.65 14.81 -6.64
N PRO A 27 -9.46 16.03 -7.19
CA PRO A 27 -8.19 16.75 -7.09
C PRO A 27 -7.80 17.12 -5.66
N VAL A 28 -8.78 17.33 -4.76
CA VAL A 28 -8.50 17.63 -3.35
C VAL A 28 -7.97 16.40 -2.62
N LYS A 29 -8.51 15.21 -2.95
CA LYS A 29 -8.02 13.96 -2.38
C LYS A 29 -6.64 13.60 -2.93
N LEU A 30 -6.40 13.88 -4.20
CA LEU A 30 -5.10 13.70 -4.83
C LEU A 30 -4.03 14.58 -4.14
N ALA A 31 -4.29 15.88 -4.02
CA ALA A 31 -3.38 16.81 -3.34
C ALA A 31 -3.12 16.44 -1.87
N ALA A 32 -4.14 15.91 -1.17
CA ALA A 32 -3.97 15.42 0.19
C ALA A 32 -3.09 14.16 0.25
N ALA A 33 -3.24 13.24 -0.71
CA ALA A 33 -2.39 12.04 -0.82
C ALA A 33 -0.93 12.42 -1.14
N GLU A 34 -0.70 13.32 -2.10
CA GLU A 34 0.63 13.84 -2.45
C GLU A 34 1.31 14.50 -1.24
N LYS A 35 0.58 15.35 -0.52
CA LYS A 35 1.09 15.98 0.70
C LYS A 35 1.46 14.91 1.74
N ARG A 36 0.64 13.88 1.89
CA ARG A 36 0.87 12.83 2.87
C ARG A 36 2.13 12.02 2.56
N VAL A 37 2.39 11.72 1.29
CA VAL A 37 3.64 11.11 0.82
C VAL A 37 4.82 11.98 1.21
N GLY A 38 4.80 13.27 0.86
CA GLY A 38 5.90 14.19 1.19
C GLY A 38 6.16 14.36 2.69
N GLU A 39 5.11 14.36 3.53
CA GLU A 39 5.26 14.37 5.00
C GLU A 39 5.98 13.11 5.52
N LEU A 40 5.62 11.94 4.99
CA LEU A 40 6.20 10.66 5.40
C LEU A 40 7.62 10.49 4.88
N GLU A 41 7.94 10.95 3.68
CA GLU A 41 9.31 11.00 3.16
C GLU A 41 10.21 11.86 4.06
N ALA A 42 9.71 13.04 4.47
CA ALA A 42 10.44 13.90 5.40
C ALA A 42 10.65 13.24 6.78
N GLU A 43 9.64 12.52 7.28
CA GLU A 43 9.72 11.74 8.52
C GLU A 43 10.80 10.64 8.44
N VAL A 44 10.80 9.85 7.35
CA VAL A 44 11.83 8.82 7.11
C VAL A 44 13.22 9.45 7.01
N ALA A 45 13.38 10.54 6.27
CA ALA A 45 14.66 11.21 6.12
C ALA A 45 15.18 11.83 7.43
N GLU A 46 14.31 12.30 8.31
CA GLU A 46 14.68 12.76 9.65
C GLU A 46 15.12 11.60 10.54
N LEU A 47 14.40 10.47 10.50
CA LEU A 47 14.74 9.26 11.25
C LEU A 47 16.07 8.67 10.77
N ASP A 48 16.32 8.64 9.46
CA ASP A 48 17.59 8.21 8.88
C ASP A 48 18.75 9.14 9.32
N ARG A 49 18.52 10.46 9.42
CA ARG A 49 19.50 11.41 9.96
C ARG A 49 19.81 11.15 11.45
N GLN A 50 18.78 10.88 12.25
CA GLN A 50 18.98 10.53 13.66
C GLN A 50 19.70 9.19 13.82
N LEU A 51 19.36 8.19 13.01
CA LEU A 51 20.04 6.89 12.99
C LEU A 51 21.51 7.02 12.58
N ALA A 52 21.88 8.02 11.79
CA ALA A 52 23.26 8.29 11.41
C ALA A 52 24.02 9.19 12.42
N ASP A 53 23.36 9.80 13.41
CA ASP A 53 24.01 10.70 14.36
C ASP A 53 24.88 9.90 15.36
N PRO A 54 26.21 10.11 15.40
CA PRO A 54 27.11 9.46 16.35
C PRO A 54 26.71 9.64 17.82
N LYS A 55 25.99 10.72 18.15
CA LYS A 55 25.48 10.96 19.52
C LYS A 55 24.50 9.89 19.99
N HIS A 56 23.89 9.13 19.09
CA HIS A 56 22.91 8.09 19.42
C HIS A 56 23.55 6.70 19.42
N MET A 57 24.77 6.56 18.88
CA MET A 57 25.47 5.28 18.72
C MET A 57 25.85 4.61 20.04
N ALA A 58 26.03 5.39 21.11
CA ALA A 58 26.32 4.84 22.44
C ALA A 58 25.08 4.27 23.15
N ASP A 59 23.87 4.57 22.66
CA ASP A 59 22.61 4.14 23.24
C ASP A 59 21.89 3.15 22.31
N ALA A 60 22.17 1.86 22.51
CA ALA A 60 21.59 0.78 21.73
C ALA A 60 20.06 0.72 21.85
N GLY A 61 19.49 1.08 23.00
CA GLY A 61 18.04 1.09 23.22
C GLY A 61 17.38 2.18 22.37
N ARG A 62 17.99 3.36 22.34
CA ARG A 62 17.53 4.47 21.49
C ARG A 62 17.67 4.15 19.99
N LEU A 63 18.79 3.57 19.56
CA LEU A 63 18.96 3.15 18.16
C LEU A 63 17.91 2.11 17.75
N ALA A 64 17.60 1.14 18.62
CA ALA A 64 16.56 0.16 18.35
C ALA A 64 15.17 0.80 18.23
N GLY A 65 14.87 1.81 19.03
CA GLY A 65 13.64 2.62 18.92
C GLY A 65 13.58 3.34 17.58
N LEU A 66 14.60 4.14 17.26
CA LEU A 66 14.69 4.87 16.00
C LEU A 66 14.58 3.96 14.76
N GLY A 67 15.17 2.75 14.82
CA GLY A 67 15.07 1.76 13.75
C GLY A 67 13.64 1.28 13.53
N ARG A 68 12.91 0.99 14.61
CA ARG A 68 11.49 0.58 14.53
C ARG A 68 10.61 1.70 14.00
N ASP A 69 10.81 2.92 14.50
CA ASP A 69 10.07 4.10 14.06
C ASP A 69 10.31 4.35 12.56
N ARG A 70 11.55 4.19 12.10
CA ARG A 70 11.93 4.31 10.68
C ARG A 70 11.28 3.23 9.81
N GLU A 71 11.22 1.99 10.27
CA GLU A 71 10.51 0.92 9.57
C GLU A 71 9.00 1.18 9.49
N GLU A 72 8.38 1.68 10.58
CA GLU A 72 6.96 2.01 10.58
C GLU A 72 6.65 3.18 9.65
N ALA A 73 7.46 4.24 9.67
CA ALA A 73 7.34 5.38 8.77
C ALA A 73 7.49 4.94 7.30
N ALA A 74 8.45 4.07 6.99
CA ALA A 74 8.63 3.52 5.65
C ALA A 74 7.42 2.69 5.18
N ARG A 75 6.83 1.87 6.05
CA ARG A 75 5.59 1.13 5.72
C ARG A 75 4.40 2.06 5.49
N ARG A 76 4.30 3.15 6.26
CA ARG A 76 3.24 4.16 6.08
C ARG A 76 3.44 4.91 4.76
N LEU A 77 4.69 5.20 4.39
CA LEU A 77 5.05 5.80 3.11
C LEU A 77 4.62 4.90 1.95
N GLU A 78 5.02 3.63 1.96
CA GLU A 78 4.66 2.66 0.91
C GLU A 78 3.13 2.55 0.75
N GLN A 79 2.38 2.50 1.84
CA GLN A 79 0.91 2.49 1.81
C GLN A 79 0.32 3.78 1.23
N ALA A 80 0.90 4.93 1.56
CA ALA A 80 0.45 6.22 1.05
C ALA A 80 0.75 6.35 -0.46
N GLU A 81 1.92 5.90 -0.91
CA GLU A 81 2.31 5.87 -2.32
C GLU A 81 1.42 4.90 -3.11
N ALA A 82 1.16 3.71 -2.60
CA ALA A 82 0.25 2.75 -3.23
C ALA A 82 -1.18 3.33 -3.37
N ALA A 83 -1.68 3.99 -2.33
CA ALA A 83 -2.99 4.65 -2.38
C ALA A 83 -3.00 5.83 -3.37
N TRP A 84 -1.91 6.60 -3.44
CA TRP A 84 -1.77 7.70 -4.40
C TRP A 84 -1.73 7.20 -5.86
N LEU A 85 -0.97 6.14 -6.13
CA LEU A 85 -0.90 5.47 -7.43
C LEU A 85 -2.27 4.92 -7.85
N GLU A 86 -2.96 4.20 -6.95
CA GLU A 86 -4.31 3.67 -7.21
C GLU A 86 -5.29 4.80 -7.57
N MET A 87 -5.17 5.97 -6.93
CA MET A 87 -5.99 7.13 -7.28
C MET A 87 -5.68 7.67 -8.68
N MET A 88 -4.45 7.59 -9.19
CA MET A 88 -4.07 8.07 -10.53
C MET A 88 -4.36 7.06 -11.64
N GLU A 89 -4.23 5.77 -11.35
CA GLU A 89 -4.54 4.66 -12.28
C GLU A 89 -6.05 4.35 -12.35
N GLY A 90 -6.80 4.93 -11.41
CA GLY A 90 -8.26 4.86 -11.21
C GLY A 90 -9.10 5.16 -12.43
#